data_AF-A0A7V9Q610-F1
#
_entry.id   AF-A0A7V9Q610-F1
#
_cell.length_a   1.000
_cell.length_b   1.000
_cell.length_c   1.000
_cell.angle_alpha   90.00
_cell.angle_beta   90.00
_cell.angle_gamma   90.00
#
_symmetry.space_group_name_H-M   'P 1'
#
loop_
_entity.id
_entity.type
_entity.pdbx_description
1 polymer ?
#
loop_
_entity_poly.entity_id
_entity_poly.type
_entity_poly.pdbx_seq_one_letter_code
_entity_poly.pdbx_strand_id
1 'polypeptide(L)'
;MKVDVRNRNSPSINDLFPEGGRILLTGSGREFVERIGTEAIKHAILSVMMGENIRTQTEPLSRRRIAITSGAVVTLFARGLLEVGDFTDKVSGMAVEQIATAKRNDKASVWIAQWLLGLTAKSVQNVLRSNPEAIGRYVADFEAAIDEAAEKCRDEFGDLRMTLGFYENAKRKRVELNWKDIARLTTALGSQTLAIRGSDKSMYGKLFERLILGTFLSTLGFERVNPLNNRRTSGVFWLSDSSDLRESDATLLVKPGKVARFDIGFIGIGNSEISKDKLSRYAREFEMAGGKSSSVTFIIVDRLPKSGKTQRAAEQIGAEIVQMSMQFWVRELAQKLGERLGVRHELQTMDDDAIGSYLERKLSLIQVQDFLRGVSVEELEESSEGSESGNDE
;
A
#
# COMPACT_ATOMS: atom_id res chain seq x y z
N MET A 1 -30.80 15.50 -39.90
CA MET A 1 -30.71 14.10 -39.49
C MET A 1 -30.50 14.09 -37.98
N LYS A 2 -31.51 13.69 -37.22
CA LYS A 2 -31.49 13.76 -35.75
C LYS A 2 -30.53 12.71 -35.22
N VAL A 3 -29.57 13.15 -34.40
CA VAL A 3 -28.70 12.27 -33.62
C VAL A 3 -29.60 11.51 -32.65
N ASP A 4 -29.61 10.20 -32.82
CA ASP A 4 -30.40 9.27 -32.03
C ASP A 4 -29.97 9.32 -30.57
N VAL A 5 -30.97 9.44 -29.69
CA VAL A 5 -30.80 9.55 -28.24
C VAL A 5 -30.36 8.17 -27.75
N ARG A 6 -29.05 7.99 -27.56
CA ARG A 6 -28.46 6.73 -27.11
C ARG A 6 -29.11 6.24 -25.80
N ASN A 7 -29.54 4.99 -25.89
CA ASN A 7 -30.05 4.11 -24.85
C ASN A 7 -29.25 4.22 -23.54
N ARG A 8 -29.87 4.73 -22.45
CA ARG A 8 -29.28 4.82 -21.09
C ARG A 8 -29.24 3.48 -20.31
N ASN A 9 -29.24 2.34 -20.99
CA ASN A 9 -29.47 1.03 -20.36
C ASN A 9 -28.31 0.03 -20.43
N SER A 10 -27.12 0.42 -20.93
CA SER A 10 -25.95 -0.48 -20.88
C SER A 10 -25.16 -0.26 -19.59
N PRO A 11 -24.82 -1.34 -18.85
CA PRO A 11 -24.05 -1.23 -17.61
C PRO A 11 -22.65 -0.63 -17.87
N SER A 12 -22.18 0.19 -16.94
CA SER A 12 -20.80 0.70 -16.95
C SER A 12 -19.80 -0.38 -16.51
N ILE A 13 -18.51 -0.16 -16.74
CA ILE A 13 -17.45 -1.06 -16.25
C ILE A 13 -17.52 -1.22 -14.72
N ASN A 14 -17.84 -0.14 -14.00
CA ASN A 14 -18.01 -0.18 -12.55
C ASN A 14 -19.20 -1.03 -12.11
N ASP A 15 -20.30 -1.03 -12.86
CA ASP A 15 -21.46 -1.88 -12.56
C ASP A 15 -21.13 -3.38 -12.73
N LEU A 16 -20.24 -3.68 -13.68
CA LEU A 16 -19.78 -5.03 -13.96
C LEU A 16 -18.74 -5.52 -12.94
N PHE A 17 -17.92 -4.62 -12.37
CA PHE A 17 -16.90 -4.96 -11.39
C PHE A 17 -17.50 -5.15 -9.98
N PRO A 18 -17.26 -6.28 -9.28
CA PRO A 18 -17.87 -6.52 -7.99
C PRO A 18 -17.28 -5.62 -6.89
N GLU A 19 -18.16 -5.08 -6.04
CA GLU A 19 -17.80 -4.14 -4.96
C GLU A 19 -16.73 -4.69 -4.01
N GLY A 20 -16.75 -6.01 -3.73
CA GLY A 20 -15.73 -6.66 -2.90
C GLY A 20 -14.32 -6.55 -3.45
N GLY A 21 -14.15 -6.46 -4.78
CA GLY A 21 -12.88 -6.17 -5.41
C GLY A 21 -12.54 -4.68 -5.40
N ARG A 22 -13.56 -3.81 -5.51
CA ARG A 22 -13.39 -2.34 -5.57
C ARG A 22 -12.89 -1.78 -4.23
N ILE A 23 -13.37 -2.29 -3.10
CA ILE A 23 -12.92 -1.92 -1.74
C ILE A 23 -11.40 -2.17 -1.56
N LEU A 24 -10.84 -3.17 -2.25
CA LEU A 24 -9.40 -3.44 -2.21
C LEU A 24 -8.56 -2.43 -3.00
N LEU A 25 -9.20 -1.55 -3.79
CA LEU A 25 -8.57 -0.49 -4.58
C LEU A 25 -8.83 0.89 -3.99
N THR A 26 -10.02 1.09 -3.44
CA THR A 26 -10.46 2.33 -2.80
C THR A 26 -11.19 2.00 -1.51
N GLY A 27 -10.59 2.30 -0.36
CA GLY A 27 -11.15 1.98 0.95
C GLY A 27 -10.36 2.63 2.08
N SER A 28 -10.92 2.63 3.29
CA SER A 28 -10.15 3.02 4.48
C SER A 28 -9.07 1.97 4.79
N GLY A 29 -7.94 2.38 5.39
CA GLY A 29 -6.90 1.43 5.82
C GLY A 29 -7.45 0.34 6.75
N ARG A 30 -8.52 0.64 7.49
CA ARG A 30 -9.26 -0.32 8.31
C ARG A 30 -9.97 -1.38 7.47
N GLU A 31 -10.79 -0.98 6.50
CA GLU A 31 -11.51 -1.91 5.61
C GLU A 31 -10.54 -2.80 4.84
N PHE A 32 -9.40 -2.24 4.43
CA PHE A 32 -8.31 -2.97 3.82
C PHE A 32 -7.80 -4.10 4.74
N VAL A 33 -7.49 -3.80 6.01
CA VAL A 33 -7.06 -4.81 7.00
C VAL A 33 -8.12 -5.86 7.27
N GLU A 34 -9.39 -5.48 7.35
CA GLU A 34 -10.51 -6.41 7.54
C GLU A 34 -10.63 -7.40 6.37
N ARG A 35 -10.46 -6.93 5.13
CA ARG A 35 -10.58 -7.77 3.92
C ARG A 35 -9.37 -8.68 3.71
N ILE A 36 -8.16 -8.18 3.97
CA ILE A 36 -6.92 -8.96 3.89
C ILE A 36 -6.84 -9.97 5.05
N GLY A 37 -7.42 -9.64 6.20
CA GLY A 37 -7.49 -10.50 7.38
C GLY A 37 -6.65 -9.94 8.53
N THR A 38 -7.31 -9.61 9.63
CA THR A 38 -6.66 -9.02 10.82
C THR A 38 -5.59 -9.93 11.41
N GLU A 39 -5.80 -11.25 11.43
CA GLU A 39 -4.81 -12.20 11.97
C GLU A 39 -3.56 -12.28 11.09
N ALA A 40 -3.70 -12.18 9.77
CA ALA A 40 -2.54 -12.14 8.86
C ALA A 40 -1.71 -10.88 9.10
N ILE A 41 -2.37 -9.75 9.37
CA ILE A 41 -1.70 -8.49 9.70
C ILE A 41 -1.01 -8.57 11.07
N LYS A 42 -1.68 -9.11 12.09
CA LYS A 42 -1.06 -9.31 13.42
C LYS A 42 0.16 -10.23 13.35
N HIS A 43 0.06 -11.33 12.60
CA HIS A 43 1.20 -12.21 12.36
C HIS A 43 2.37 -11.44 11.73
N ALA A 44 2.11 -10.66 10.68
CA ALA A 44 3.14 -9.85 10.03
C ALA A 44 3.78 -8.82 10.99
N ILE A 45 2.98 -8.16 11.84
CA ILE A 45 3.49 -7.24 12.88
C ILE A 45 4.40 -7.99 13.86
N LEU A 46 3.93 -9.14 14.39
CA LEU A 46 4.69 -9.94 15.34
C LEU A 46 6.02 -10.39 14.73
N SER A 47 6.01 -10.98 13.54
CA SER A 47 7.23 -11.40 12.83
C SER A 47 8.22 -10.25 12.67
N VAL A 48 7.77 -9.05 12.28
CA VAL A 48 8.67 -7.90 12.17
C VAL A 48 9.20 -7.45 13.52
N MET A 49 8.39 -7.45 14.58
CA MET A 49 8.84 -7.16 15.95
C MET A 49 9.85 -8.20 16.47
N MET A 50 9.80 -9.42 15.94
CA MET A 50 10.77 -10.50 16.19
C MET A 50 12.02 -10.43 15.30
N GLY A 51 12.10 -9.43 14.40
CA GLY A 51 13.24 -9.15 13.54
C GLY A 51 13.20 -9.81 12.17
N GLU A 52 12.06 -10.35 11.76
CA GLU A 52 11.87 -10.85 10.42
C GLU A 52 11.72 -9.73 9.38
N ASN A 53 12.02 -10.05 8.13
CA ASN A 53 11.91 -9.08 7.05
C ASN A 53 10.44 -8.81 6.68
N ILE A 54 10.05 -7.53 6.68
CA ILE A 54 8.69 -7.11 6.33
C ILE A 54 8.25 -7.60 4.95
N ARG A 55 9.15 -7.69 3.95
CA ARG A 55 8.78 -8.11 2.59
C ARG A 55 8.37 -9.58 2.54
N THR A 56 9.01 -10.41 3.35
CA THR A 56 8.61 -11.82 3.51
C THR A 56 7.19 -11.91 4.07
N GLN A 57 6.86 -11.00 4.99
CA GLN A 57 5.57 -10.97 5.67
C GLN A 57 4.45 -10.32 4.85
N THR A 58 4.77 -9.41 3.93
CA THR A 58 3.78 -8.73 3.08
C THR A 58 3.48 -9.46 1.77
N GLU A 59 4.38 -10.30 1.26
CA GLU A 59 4.15 -11.05 0.01
C GLU A 59 2.89 -11.95 0.06
N PRO A 60 2.57 -12.68 1.14
CA PRO A 60 1.30 -13.38 1.26
C PRO A 60 0.07 -12.46 1.18
N LEU A 61 0.17 -11.25 1.74
CA LEU A 61 -0.90 -10.24 1.70
C LEU A 61 -1.10 -9.72 0.27
N SER A 62 0.00 -9.41 -0.44
CA SER A 62 -0.03 -9.07 -1.87
C SER A 62 -0.70 -10.15 -2.71
N ARG A 63 -0.29 -11.42 -2.52
CA ARG A 63 -0.87 -12.55 -3.26
C ARG A 63 -2.37 -12.68 -3.01
N ARG A 64 -2.80 -12.47 -1.76
CA ARG A 64 -4.23 -12.47 -1.41
C ARG A 64 -4.99 -11.33 -2.09
N ARG A 65 -4.45 -10.10 -2.05
CA ARG A 65 -5.04 -8.93 -2.73
C ARG A 65 -5.18 -9.21 -4.22
N ILE A 66 -4.10 -9.64 -4.88
CA ILE A 66 -4.08 -10.00 -6.31
C ILE A 66 -5.12 -11.07 -6.62
N ALA A 67 -5.17 -12.17 -5.87
CA ALA A 67 -6.11 -13.26 -6.14
C ALA A 67 -7.57 -12.79 -6.06
N ILE A 68 -7.92 -11.99 -5.05
CA ILE A 68 -9.29 -11.47 -4.89
C ILE A 68 -9.63 -10.50 -6.03
N THR A 69 -8.72 -9.58 -6.37
CA THR A 69 -8.95 -8.62 -7.47
C THR A 69 -8.95 -9.28 -8.85
N SER A 70 -8.15 -10.34 -9.05
CA SER A 70 -8.22 -11.16 -10.26
C SER A 70 -9.58 -11.84 -10.40
N GLY A 71 -10.12 -12.39 -9.31
CA GLY A 71 -11.49 -12.93 -9.30
C GLY A 71 -12.55 -11.87 -9.64
N ALA A 72 -12.33 -10.62 -9.22
CA ALA A 72 -13.19 -9.49 -9.59
C ALA A 72 -13.12 -9.15 -11.09
N VAL A 73 -11.92 -9.16 -11.69
CA VAL A 73 -11.74 -8.98 -13.15
C VAL A 73 -12.42 -10.10 -13.93
N VAL A 74 -12.26 -11.36 -13.50
CA VAL A 74 -12.96 -12.51 -14.13
C VAL A 74 -14.48 -12.32 -14.06
N THR A 75 -14.99 -11.85 -12.92
CA THR A 75 -16.43 -11.56 -12.75
C THR A 75 -16.91 -10.44 -13.68
N LEU A 76 -16.11 -9.38 -13.84
CA LEU A 76 -16.39 -8.30 -14.78
C LEU A 76 -16.53 -8.83 -16.20
N PHE A 77 -15.58 -9.66 -16.67
CA PHE A 77 -15.66 -10.25 -18.01
C PHE A 77 -16.88 -11.16 -18.17
N ALA A 78 -17.17 -11.99 -17.16
CA ALA A 78 -18.30 -12.88 -17.17
C ALA A 78 -19.63 -12.11 -17.29
N ARG A 79 -19.80 -11.03 -16.52
CA ARG A 79 -20.98 -10.15 -16.58
C ARG A 79 -21.03 -9.37 -17.89
N GLY A 80 -19.90 -8.82 -18.33
CA GLY A 80 -19.79 -8.07 -19.58
C GLY A 80 -20.27 -8.89 -20.78
N LEU A 81 -19.78 -10.12 -20.91
CA LEU A 81 -20.18 -11.05 -21.98
C LEU A 81 -21.66 -11.47 -21.93
N LEU A 82 -22.34 -11.36 -20.78
CA LEU A 82 -23.76 -11.68 -20.63
C LEU A 82 -24.68 -10.50 -20.83
N GLU A 83 -24.27 -9.32 -20.37
CA GLU A 83 -25.14 -8.16 -20.20
C GLU A 83 -24.88 -7.08 -21.24
N VAL A 84 -23.72 -7.11 -21.90
CA VAL A 84 -23.32 -6.16 -22.94
C VAL A 84 -23.17 -6.89 -24.27
N GLY A 85 -24.07 -6.63 -25.23
CA GLY A 85 -23.93 -7.15 -26.59
C GLY A 85 -22.64 -6.66 -27.24
N ASP A 86 -21.90 -7.56 -27.89
CA ASP A 86 -20.56 -7.32 -28.46
C ASP A 86 -19.55 -6.74 -27.44
N PHE A 87 -19.62 -7.19 -26.19
CA PHE A 87 -18.74 -6.73 -25.11
C PHE A 87 -17.26 -6.74 -25.53
N THR A 88 -16.84 -7.81 -26.20
CA THR A 88 -15.46 -8.01 -26.66
C THR A 88 -14.97 -6.89 -27.56
N ASP A 89 -15.81 -6.27 -28.38
CA ASP A 89 -15.39 -5.17 -29.26
C ASP A 89 -15.63 -3.80 -28.62
N LYS A 90 -16.51 -3.72 -27.62
CA LYS A 90 -16.87 -2.47 -26.95
C LYS A 90 -16.01 -2.15 -25.72
N VAL A 91 -15.39 -3.14 -25.10
CA VAL A 91 -14.73 -2.99 -23.78
C VAL A 91 -13.66 -1.89 -23.77
N SER A 92 -12.87 -1.73 -24.83
CA SER A 92 -11.87 -0.66 -24.91
C SER A 92 -12.50 0.72 -25.04
N GLY A 93 -13.58 0.86 -25.80
CA GLY A 93 -14.35 2.09 -25.89
C GLY A 93 -14.97 2.46 -24.54
N MET A 94 -15.54 1.48 -23.83
CA MET A 94 -16.07 1.66 -22.48
C MET A 94 -14.97 2.10 -21.50
N ALA A 95 -13.77 1.53 -21.60
CA ALA A 95 -12.64 1.88 -20.75
C ALA A 95 -12.16 3.32 -21.00
N VAL A 96 -12.05 3.73 -22.26
CA VAL A 96 -11.71 5.13 -22.62
C VAL A 96 -12.76 6.10 -22.08
N GLU A 97 -14.04 5.80 -22.26
CA GLU A 97 -15.14 6.62 -21.74
C GLU A 97 -15.08 6.73 -20.20
N GLN A 98 -14.82 5.61 -19.51
CA GLN A 98 -14.68 5.62 -18.06
C GLN A 98 -13.47 6.46 -17.59
N ILE A 99 -12.32 6.36 -18.27
CA ILE A 99 -11.15 7.19 -17.94
C ILE A 99 -11.45 8.68 -18.17
N ALA A 100 -12.14 9.02 -19.26
CA ALA A 100 -12.45 10.41 -19.61
C ALA A 100 -13.51 11.04 -18.68
N THR A 101 -14.43 10.23 -18.15
CA THR A 101 -15.55 10.70 -17.31
C THR A 101 -15.30 10.51 -15.80
N ALA A 102 -14.26 9.76 -15.42
CA ALA A 102 -13.91 9.54 -14.03
C ALA A 102 -13.66 10.87 -13.30
N LYS A 103 -14.19 10.98 -12.09
CA LYS A 103 -13.87 12.10 -11.20
C LYS A 103 -12.41 12.03 -10.81
N ARG A 104 -11.78 13.19 -10.57
CA ARG A 104 -10.36 13.30 -10.18
C ARG A 104 -9.94 12.40 -9.00
N ASN A 105 -10.87 12.07 -8.11
CA ASN A 105 -10.61 11.28 -6.90
C ASN A 105 -11.04 9.80 -7.03
N ASP A 106 -11.48 9.35 -8.21
CA ASP A 106 -11.99 7.99 -8.41
C ASP A 106 -10.93 7.06 -9.00
N LYS A 107 -9.86 6.84 -8.23
CA LYS A 107 -8.67 6.09 -8.65
C LYS A 107 -9.00 4.64 -9.01
N ALA A 108 -9.90 3.97 -8.27
CA ALA A 108 -10.33 2.61 -8.58
C ALA A 108 -10.96 2.51 -9.97
N SER A 109 -11.89 3.41 -10.30
CA SER A 109 -12.53 3.40 -11.63
C SER A 109 -11.51 3.57 -12.75
N VAL A 110 -10.56 4.49 -12.57
CA VAL A 110 -9.49 4.71 -13.55
C VAL A 110 -8.61 3.47 -13.68
N TRP A 111 -8.21 2.83 -12.58
CA TRP A 111 -7.39 1.62 -12.60
C TRP A 111 -8.07 0.46 -13.30
N ILE A 112 -9.33 0.19 -12.97
CA ILE A 112 -10.08 -0.91 -13.60
C ILE A 112 -10.12 -0.70 -15.13
N ALA A 113 -10.41 0.53 -15.58
CA ALA A 113 -10.42 0.85 -17.00
C ALA A 113 -9.02 0.75 -17.64
N GLN A 114 -7.96 1.19 -16.95
CA GLN A 114 -6.58 1.04 -17.43
C GLN A 114 -6.21 -0.43 -17.61
N TRP A 115 -6.58 -1.31 -16.68
CA TRP A 115 -6.28 -2.73 -16.80
C TRP A 115 -6.92 -3.35 -18.04
N LEU A 116 -8.17 -2.98 -18.35
CA LEU A 116 -8.86 -3.45 -19.57
C LEU A 116 -8.16 -3.02 -20.86
N LEU A 117 -7.37 -1.95 -20.81
CA LEU A 117 -6.53 -1.46 -21.91
C LEU A 117 -5.09 -1.98 -21.84
N GLY A 118 -4.78 -2.93 -20.96
CA GLY A 118 -3.41 -3.42 -20.77
C GLY A 118 -2.47 -2.42 -20.07
N LEU A 119 -3.01 -1.36 -19.46
CA LEU A 119 -2.25 -0.28 -18.84
C LEU A 119 -2.19 -0.35 -17.31
N THR A 120 -1.18 0.30 -16.77
CA THR A 120 -1.00 0.68 -15.35
C THR A 120 -0.80 2.20 -15.28
N ALA A 121 -0.91 2.81 -14.11
CA ALA A 121 -0.65 4.25 -13.95
C ALA A 121 0.73 4.66 -14.50
N LYS A 122 1.77 3.86 -14.23
CA LYS A 122 3.13 4.09 -14.73
C LYS A 122 3.25 3.92 -16.25
N SER A 123 2.53 2.96 -16.83
CA SER A 123 2.54 2.83 -18.30
C SER A 123 1.74 3.94 -18.96
N VAL A 124 0.71 4.50 -18.34
CA VAL A 124 0.05 5.72 -18.85
C VAL A 124 1.05 6.89 -18.94
N GLN A 125 1.84 7.10 -17.90
CA GLN A 125 2.90 8.13 -17.91
C GLN A 125 3.94 7.86 -19.00
N ASN A 126 4.44 6.63 -19.10
CA ASN A 126 5.55 6.30 -20.00
C ASN A 126 5.13 6.14 -21.46
N VAL A 127 3.98 5.53 -21.71
CA VAL A 127 3.49 5.17 -23.06
C VAL A 127 2.67 6.30 -23.65
N LEU A 128 1.72 6.84 -22.88
CA LEU A 128 0.86 7.94 -23.36
C LEU A 128 1.51 9.31 -23.17
N ARG A 129 2.66 9.40 -22.47
CA ARG A 129 3.36 10.66 -22.13
C ARG A 129 2.41 11.68 -21.50
N SER A 130 1.43 11.20 -20.75
CA SER A 130 0.36 12.01 -20.16
C SER A 130 -0.45 12.83 -21.19
N ASN A 131 -0.44 12.46 -22.47
CA ASN A 131 -1.23 13.11 -23.53
C ASN A 131 -2.57 12.35 -23.73
N PRO A 132 -3.72 12.93 -23.34
CA PRO A 132 -5.03 12.32 -23.52
C PRO A 132 -5.38 12.01 -24.98
N GLU A 133 -4.86 12.78 -25.94
CA GLU A 133 -5.10 12.58 -27.38
C GLU A 133 -4.34 11.36 -27.93
N ALA A 134 -3.34 10.85 -27.20
CA ALA A 134 -2.61 9.64 -27.57
C ALA A 134 -3.42 8.36 -27.31
N ILE A 135 -4.47 8.43 -26.48
CA ILE A 135 -5.24 7.25 -26.06
C ILE A 135 -5.95 6.58 -27.25
N GLY A 136 -6.44 7.37 -28.21
CA GLY A 136 -7.14 6.83 -29.38
C GLY A 136 -6.23 6.00 -30.28
N ARG A 137 -5.00 6.48 -30.52
CA ARG A 137 -3.97 5.72 -31.27
C ARG A 137 -3.55 4.47 -30.52
N TYR A 138 -3.26 4.61 -29.22
CA TYR A 138 -2.92 3.47 -28.37
C TYR A 138 -3.99 2.38 -28.41
N VAL A 139 -5.28 2.74 -28.32
CA VAL A 139 -6.37 1.76 -28.37
C VAL A 139 -6.41 1.05 -29.71
N ALA A 140 -6.25 1.76 -30.83
CA ALA A 140 -6.20 1.11 -32.14
C ALA A 140 -5.04 0.09 -32.24
N ASP A 141 -3.85 0.47 -31.79
CA ASP A 141 -2.67 -0.41 -31.77
C ASP A 141 -2.88 -1.60 -30.82
N PHE A 142 -3.48 -1.37 -29.66
CA PHE A 142 -3.82 -2.40 -28.68
C PHE A 142 -4.82 -3.41 -29.22
N GLU A 143 -5.88 -2.95 -29.88
CA GLU A 143 -6.88 -3.83 -30.52
C GLU A 143 -6.25 -4.69 -31.61
N ALA A 144 -5.44 -4.08 -32.49
CA ALA A 144 -4.74 -4.81 -33.54
C ALA A 144 -3.81 -5.89 -32.96
N ALA A 145 -3.06 -5.57 -31.90
CA ALA A 145 -2.18 -6.52 -31.24
C ALA A 145 -2.94 -7.68 -30.57
N ILE A 146 -4.11 -7.42 -30.00
CA ILE A 146 -4.97 -8.46 -29.42
C ILE A 146 -5.54 -9.37 -30.51
N ASP A 147 -6.01 -8.81 -31.63
CA ASP A 147 -6.54 -9.59 -32.76
C ASP A 147 -5.44 -10.46 -33.39
N GLU A 148 -4.26 -9.89 -33.66
CA GLU A 148 -3.10 -10.63 -34.19
C GLU A 148 -2.68 -11.76 -33.22
N ALA A 149 -2.60 -11.48 -31.92
CA ALA A 149 -2.26 -12.49 -30.92
C ALA A 149 -3.30 -13.61 -30.85
N ALA A 150 -4.59 -13.29 -30.94
CA ALA A 150 -5.67 -14.27 -30.92
C ALA A 150 -5.65 -15.17 -32.17
N GLU A 151 -5.42 -14.60 -33.35
CA GLU A 151 -5.26 -15.36 -34.60
C GLU A 151 -4.04 -16.28 -34.52
N LYS A 152 -2.89 -15.76 -34.08
CA LYS A 152 -1.67 -16.55 -33.91
C LYS A 152 -1.85 -17.67 -32.90
N CYS A 153 -2.54 -17.43 -31.78
CA CYS A 153 -2.84 -18.49 -30.81
C CYS A 153 -3.78 -19.56 -31.40
N ARG A 154 -4.73 -19.18 -32.26
CA ARG A 154 -5.58 -20.14 -32.98
C ARG A 154 -4.76 -20.99 -33.94
N ASP A 155 -3.83 -20.37 -34.67
CA ASP A 155 -3.00 -21.06 -35.66
C ASP A 155 -1.97 -22.00 -34.99
N GLU A 156 -1.35 -21.58 -33.89
CA GLU A 156 -0.32 -22.35 -33.18
C GLU A 156 -0.88 -23.37 -32.19
N PHE A 157 -1.97 -23.05 -31.49
CA PHE A 157 -2.52 -23.85 -30.39
C PHE A 157 -3.93 -24.41 -30.65
N GLY A 158 -4.51 -24.15 -31.82
CA GLY A 158 -5.85 -24.59 -32.22
C GLY A 158 -6.99 -23.71 -31.68
N ASP A 159 -8.24 -24.02 -32.03
CA ASP A 159 -9.43 -23.24 -31.59
C ASP A 159 -9.84 -23.56 -30.14
N LEU A 160 -9.05 -23.09 -29.18
CA LEU A 160 -9.34 -23.25 -27.76
C LEU A 160 -10.52 -22.37 -27.35
N ARG A 161 -11.47 -22.98 -26.61
CA ARG A 161 -12.61 -22.28 -26.01
C ARG A 161 -12.66 -22.52 -24.52
N MET A 162 -12.85 -21.46 -23.76
CA MET A 162 -13.01 -21.53 -22.31
C MET A 162 -14.46 -21.26 -21.94
N THR A 163 -15.02 -22.10 -21.07
CA THR A 163 -16.34 -21.86 -20.50
C THR A 163 -16.20 -21.33 -19.08
N LEU A 164 -16.84 -20.20 -18.78
CA LEU A 164 -17.04 -19.74 -17.40
C LEU A 164 -18.48 -19.99 -16.98
N GLY A 165 -18.66 -20.88 -16.01
CA GLY A 165 -19.95 -21.14 -15.36
C GLY A 165 -19.98 -20.53 -13.96
N PHE A 166 -21.04 -19.82 -13.61
CA PHE A 166 -21.21 -19.24 -12.28
C PHE A 166 -22.69 -19.19 -11.88
N TYR A 167 -22.93 -18.96 -10.59
CA TYR A 167 -24.28 -18.80 -10.04
C TYR A 167 -24.52 -17.35 -9.65
N GLU A 168 -25.65 -16.80 -10.09
CA GLU A 168 -26.12 -15.49 -9.66
C GLU A 168 -27.63 -15.58 -9.40
N ASN A 169 -28.06 -15.15 -8.21
CA ASN A 169 -29.46 -15.26 -7.76
C ASN A 169 -30.04 -16.67 -7.93
N ALA A 170 -29.25 -17.69 -7.53
CA ALA A 170 -29.56 -19.12 -7.68
C ALA A 170 -29.77 -19.63 -9.12
N LYS A 171 -29.48 -18.81 -10.14
CA LYS A 171 -29.50 -19.21 -11.55
C LYS A 171 -28.09 -19.50 -12.03
N ARG A 172 -27.92 -20.63 -12.69
CA ARG A 172 -26.68 -20.98 -13.38
C ARG A 172 -26.57 -20.13 -14.65
N LYS A 173 -25.52 -19.33 -14.75
CA LYS A 173 -25.13 -18.61 -15.96
C LYS A 173 -23.88 -19.25 -16.55
N ARG A 174 -23.72 -19.14 -17.87
CA ARG A 174 -22.57 -19.67 -18.61
C ARG A 174 -22.21 -18.71 -19.74
N VAL A 175 -20.92 -18.43 -19.87
CA VAL A 175 -20.35 -17.76 -21.04
C VAL A 175 -19.26 -18.62 -21.65
N GLU A 176 -19.07 -18.48 -22.95
CA GLU A 176 -17.96 -19.04 -23.70
C GLU A 176 -17.02 -17.91 -24.11
N LEU A 177 -15.72 -18.14 -23.97
CA LEU A 177 -14.65 -17.23 -24.33
C LEU A 177 -13.86 -17.86 -25.47
N ASN A 178 -13.66 -17.10 -26.53
CA ASN A 178 -12.73 -17.43 -27.61
C ASN A 178 -11.33 -16.85 -27.32
N TRP A 179 -10.38 -17.03 -28.23
CA TRP A 179 -9.02 -16.51 -28.08
C TRP A 179 -8.94 -14.99 -27.85
N LYS A 180 -9.78 -14.19 -28.52
CA LYS A 180 -9.81 -12.73 -28.33
C LYS A 180 -10.25 -12.38 -26.90
N ASP A 181 -11.28 -13.05 -26.40
CA ASP A 181 -11.75 -12.87 -25.02
C ASP A 181 -10.70 -13.30 -23.99
N ILE A 182 -10.04 -14.44 -24.24
CA ILE A 182 -8.97 -14.96 -23.38
C ILE A 182 -7.79 -13.99 -23.37
N ALA A 183 -7.33 -13.54 -24.53
CA ALA A 183 -6.21 -12.62 -24.66
C ALA A 183 -6.47 -11.30 -23.92
N ARG A 184 -7.69 -10.74 -24.06
CA ARG A 184 -8.11 -9.55 -23.31
C ARG A 184 -8.12 -9.78 -21.80
N LEU A 185 -8.75 -10.88 -21.36
CA LEU A 185 -8.83 -11.21 -19.93
C LEU A 185 -7.44 -11.38 -19.33
N THR A 186 -6.56 -12.15 -19.96
CA THR A 186 -5.20 -12.38 -19.45
C THR A 186 -4.36 -11.12 -19.47
N THR A 187 -4.52 -10.25 -20.46
CA THR A 187 -3.86 -8.95 -20.52
C THR A 187 -4.31 -8.06 -19.36
N ALA A 188 -5.62 -7.99 -19.10
CA ALA A 188 -6.15 -7.24 -17.97
C ALA A 188 -5.66 -7.77 -16.62
N LEU A 189 -5.60 -9.09 -16.45
CA LEU A 189 -5.05 -9.72 -15.25
C LEU A 189 -3.55 -9.43 -15.07
N GLY A 190 -2.78 -9.43 -16.16
CA GLY A 190 -1.37 -9.07 -16.15
C GLY A 190 -1.15 -7.63 -15.69
N SER A 191 -1.87 -6.68 -16.27
CA SER A 191 -1.78 -5.26 -15.90
C SER A 191 -2.28 -4.99 -14.48
N GLN A 192 -3.36 -5.65 -14.05
CA GLN A 192 -3.84 -5.62 -12.68
C GLN A 192 -2.77 -6.12 -11.69
N THR A 193 -2.09 -7.21 -12.01
CA THR A 193 -1.03 -7.77 -11.16
C THR A 193 0.14 -6.80 -11.01
N LEU A 194 0.59 -6.19 -12.10
CA LEU A 194 1.68 -5.20 -12.09
C LEU A 194 1.27 -3.94 -11.30
N ALA A 195 0.05 -3.45 -11.50
CA ALA A 195 -0.47 -2.29 -10.79
C ALA A 195 -0.52 -2.54 -9.28
N ILE A 196 -1.07 -3.67 -8.84
CA ILE A 196 -1.18 -3.99 -7.41
C ILE A 196 0.18 -4.21 -6.78
N ARG A 197 1.12 -4.92 -7.43
CA ARG A 197 2.48 -5.07 -6.89
C ARG A 197 3.21 -3.73 -6.76
N GLY A 198 3.00 -2.81 -7.70
CA GLY A 198 3.52 -1.44 -7.63
C GLY A 198 2.94 -0.68 -6.44
N SER A 199 1.61 -0.68 -6.30
CA SER A 199 0.88 -0.02 -5.20
C SER A 199 1.26 -0.59 -3.82
N ASP A 200 1.31 -1.92 -3.68
CA ASP A 200 1.61 -2.60 -2.42
C ASP A 200 2.97 -2.23 -1.84
N LYS A 201 3.98 -1.99 -2.69
CA LYS A 201 5.32 -1.57 -2.23
C LYS A 201 5.26 -0.29 -1.40
N SER A 202 4.50 0.68 -1.87
CA SER A 202 4.31 1.99 -1.24
C SER A 202 3.35 1.91 -0.06
N MET A 203 2.17 1.33 -0.31
CA MET A 203 1.10 1.21 0.66
C MET A 203 1.54 0.41 1.90
N TYR A 204 2.18 -0.75 1.73
CA TYR A 204 2.62 -1.54 2.88
C TYR A 204 3.74 -0.87 3.68
N GLY A 205 4.62 -0.10 3.03
CA GLY A 205 5.61 0.70 3.76
C GLY A 205 4.93 1.58 4.80
N LYS A 206 4.03 2.46 4.34
CA LYS A 206 3.29 3.39 5.22
C LYS A 206 2.36 2.69 6.20
N LEU A 207 1.68 1.64 5.76
CA LEU A 207 0.78 0.86 6.60
C LEU A 207 1.55 0.25 7.79
N PHE A 208 2.65 -0.44 7.52
CA PHE A 208 3.41 -1.14 8.55
C PHE A 208 4.25 -0.21 9.41
N GLU A 209 4.67 0.96 8.93
CA GLU A 209 5.27 2.02 9.77
C GLU A 209 4.33 2.35 10.94
N ARG A 210 3.05 2.61 10.63
CA ARG A 210 2.01 2.93 11.62
C ARG A 210 1.69 1.76 12.53
N LEU A 211 1.48 0.58 11.95
CA LEU A 211 1.07 -0.60 12.70
C LEU A 211 2.14 -1.04 13.69
N ILE A 212 3.42 -1.03 13.29
CA ILE A 212 4.52 -1.44 14.15
C ILE A 212 4.76 -0.41 15.25
N LEU A 213 4.84 0.88 14.93
CA LEU A 213 5.03 1.93 15.94
C LEU A 213 3.86 2.00 16.92
N GLY A 214 2.63 1.96 16.42
CA GLY A 214 1.43 1.94 17.25
C GLY A 214 1.41 0.74 18.19
N THR A 215 1.71 -0.45 17.67
CA THR A 215 1.76 -1.68 18.47
C THR A 215 2.86 -1.62 19.53
N PHE A 216 4.07 -1.18 19.16
CA PHE A 216 5.19 -1.07 20.08
C PHE A 216 4.89 -0.10 21.23
N LEU A 217 4.43 1.11 20.91
CA LEU A 217 4.13 2.13 21.92
C LEU A 217 2.97 1.72 22.84
N SER A 218 1.91 1.12 22.28
CA SER A 218 0.83 0.55 23.10
C SER A 218 1.30 -0.63 23.96
N THR A 219 2.24 -1.44 23.47
CA THR A 219 2.86 -2.53 24.25
C THR A 219 3.61 -2.00 25.47
N LEU A 220 4.24 -0.83 25.37
CA LEU A 220 4.89 -0.14 26.49
C LEU A 220 3.90 0.54 27.46
N GLY A 221 2.59 0.48 27.18
CA GLY A 221 1.54 1.06 28.02
C GLY A 221 1.19 2.51 27.69
N PHE A 222 1.67 3.05 26.56
CA PHE A 222 1.28 4.39 26.12
C PHE A 222 -0.07 4.38 25.40
N GLU A 223 -0.83 5.45 25.57
CA GLU A 223 -2.17 5.58 24.98
C GLU A 223 -2.12 6.40 23.70
N ARG A 224 -2.79 5.93 22.64
CA ARG A 224 -2.90 6.69 21.41
C ARG A 224 -3.96 7.78 21.53
N VAL A 225 -3.61 8.99 21.11
CA VAL A 225 -4.49 10.16 21.10
C VAL A 225 -4.50 10.84 19.72
N ASN A 226 -5.49 11.70 19.47
CA ASN A 226 -5.46 12.62 18.33
C ASN A 226 -4.81 13.94 18.79
N PRO A 227 -3.74 14.42 18.13
CA PRO A 227 -3.02 15.61 18.58
C PRO A 227 -3.87 16.89 18.54
N LEU A 228 -4.88 16.97 17.66
CA LEU A 228 -5.73 18.15 17.48
C LEU A 228 -6.67 18.42 18.67
N ASN A 229 -7.02 17.37 19.43
CA ASN A 229 -7.98 17.47 20.54
C ASN A 229 -7.43 16.96 21.87
N ASN A 230 -6.17 16.53 21.92
CA ASN A 230 -5.55 16.01 23.11
C ASN A 230 -5.10 17.11 24.09
N ARG A 231 -5.42 16.94 25.37
CA ARG A 231 -4.95 17.80 26.47
C ARG A 231 -3.89 17.15 27.37
N ARG A 232 -3.61 15.86 27.18
CA ARG A 232 -2.64 15.12 27.99
C ARG A 232 -1.22 15.44 27.56
N THR A 233 -0.35 15.71 28.52
CA THR A 233 1.05 16.07 28.31
C THR A 233 2.03 14.95 28.68
N SER A 234 1.51 13.76 28.99
CA SER A 234 2.31 12.60 29.41
C SER A 234 1.59 11.27 29.15
N GLY A 235 2.39 10.22 28.92
CA GLY A 235 1.92 8.86 28.73
C GLY A 235 1.11 8.63 27.45
N VAL A 236 1.26 9.50 26.45
CA VAL A 236 0.44 9.49 25.22
C VAL A 236 1.29 9.60 23.97
N PHE A 237 0.79 9.03 22.88
CA PHE A 237 1.44 9.13 21.56
C PHE A 237 0.42 9.39 20.46
N TRP A 238 0.92 9.86 19.33
CA TRP A 238 0.16 9.90 18.07
C TRP A 238 1.05 9.42 16.91
N LEU A 239 0.39 8.98 15.85
CA LEU A 239 1.02 8.58 14.59
C LEU A 239 0.75 9.72 13.60
N SER A 240 1.74 10.07 12.77
CA SER A 240 1.59 11.15 11.79
C SER A 240 0.37 10.94 10.89
N ASP A 241 -0.46 11.95 10.67
CA ASP A 241 -1.43 11.97 9.58
C ASP A 241 -0.75 12.53 8.31
N SER A 242 -1.40 12.36 7.17
CA SER A 242 -0.97 12.83 5.83
C SER A 242 -0.88 14.37 5.73
N SER A 243 -1.08 15.12 6.82
CA SER A 243 -1.12 16.58 6.80
C SER A 243 0.28 17.22 6.81
N ASP A 244 0.43 18.34 6.10
CA ASP A 244 1.67 19.09 5.79
C ASP A 244 2.49 19.63 6.99
N LEU A 245 2.19 19.20 8.22
CA LEU A 245 2.86 19.63 9.46
C LEU A 245 3.94 18.64 9.95
N ARG A 246 4.47 17.75 9.08
CA ARG A 246 5.31 16.61 9.47
C ARG A 246 6.69 16.98 10.05
N GLU A 247 7.02 16.37 11.20
CA GLU A 247 8.40 16.23 11.73
C GLU A 247 8.83 14.75 12.01
N SER A 248 7.92 13.75 12.10
CA SER A 248 8.29 12.31 12.30
C SER A 248 7.12 11.32 12.12
N ASP A 249 7.38 10.03 11.89
CA ASP A 249 6.35 8.97 11.71
C ASP A 249 5.46 8.76 12.97
N ALA A 250 6.02 8.87 14.17
CA ALA A 250 5.28 8.89 15.44
C ALA A 250 5.92 9.81 16.49
N THR A 251 5.09 10.38 17.35
CA THR A 251 5.53 11.23 18.46
C THR A 251 4.97 10.72 19.78
N LEU A 252 5.84 10.60 20.78
CA LEU A 252 5.52 10.15 22.14
C LEU A 252 5.81 11.27 23.14
N LEU A 253 4.83 11.61 23.97
CA LEU A 253 5.01 12.45 25.15
C LEU A 253 5.19 11.55 26.37
N VAL A 254 6.43 11.38 26.82
CA VAL A 254 6.73 10.55 27.99
C VAL A 254 6.25 11.26 29.26
N LYS A 255 6.68 12.51 29.44
CA LYS A 255 6.28 13.40 30.54
C LYS A 255 6.45 14.87 30.10
N PRO A 256 5.94 15.87 30.85
CA PRO A 256 6.09 17.26 30.45
C PRO A 256 7.54 17.62 30.15
N GLY A 257 7.78 18.13 28.95
CA GLY A 257 9.11 18.42 28.46
C GLY A 257 10.01 17.19 28.33
N LYS A 258 9.49 16.00 28.01
CA LYS A 258 10.27 14.85 27.51
C LYS A 258 9.54 14.19 26.34
N VAL A 259 10.08 14.32 25.15
CA VAL A 259 9.46 13.88 23.90
C VAL A 259 10.34 12.85 23.21
N ALA A 260 9.74 11.82 22.63
CA ALA A 260 10.40 10.93 21.69
C ALA A 260 9.77 11.10 20.31
N ARG A 261 10.60 11.25 19.28
CA ARG A 261 10.18 11.22 17.87
C ARG A 261 10.70 9.93 17.25
N PHE A 262 9.87 9.27 16.45
CA PHE A 262 10.22 8.01 15.81
C PHE A 262 10.07 8.11 14.31
N ASP A 263 11.07 7.60 13.61
CA ASP A 263 11.00 7.39 12.18
C ASP A 263 11.43 5.98 11.87
N ILE A 264 10.61 5.28 11.09
CA ILE A 264 10.84 3.88 10.75
C ILE A 264 10.96 3.74 9.24
N GLY A 265 11.88 2.88 8.80
CA GLY A 265 12.17 2.70 7.39
C GLY A 265 12.52 1.26 7.09
N PHE A 266 11.72 0.63 6.23
CA PHE A 266 12.00 -0.70 5.69
C PHE A 266 12.99 -0.63 4.52
N ILE A 267 14.21 -0.15 4.82
CA ILE A 267 15.25 0.14 3.83
C ILE A 267 16.13 -1.10 3.61
N GLY A 268 16.08 -1.65 2.39
CA GLY A 268 16.99 -2.71 1.98
C GLY A 268 18.43 -2.22 1.74
N ILE A 269 19.41 -3.14 1.77
CA ILE A 269 20.86 -2.88 1.69
C ILE A 269 21.26 -1.99 0.49
N GLY A 270 20.54 -2.06 -0.62
CA GLY A 270 20.85 -1.33 -1.86
C GLY A 270 20.43 0.15 -1.88
N ASN A 271 19.70 0.65 -0.89
CA ASN A 271 19.12 2.01 -0.94
C ASN A 271 19.68 2.93 0.15
N SER A 272 21.02 3.02 0.22
CA SER A 272 21.74 3.80 1.23
C SER A 272 21.52 5.32 1.15
N GLU A 273 20.97 5.81 0.04
CA GLU A 273 20.65 7.23 -0.20
C GLU A 273 19.43 7.67 0.61
N ILE A 274 18.43 6.81 0.81
CA ILE A 274 17.24 7.10 1.63
C ILE A 274 17.63 7.28 3.11
N SER A 275 18.61 6.51 3.60
CA SER A 275 19.13 6.69 4.97
C SER A 275 19.84 8.04 5.14
N LYS A 276 20.54 8.52 4.11
CA LYS A 276 21.17 9.85 4.12
C LYS A 276 20.14 10.97 3.98
N ASP A 277 19.10 10.77 3.18
CA ASP A 277 18.03 11.75 3.00
C ASP A 277 17.19 11.94 4.27
N LYS A 278 16.82 10.84 4.95
CA LYS A 278 16.18 10.94 6.28
C LYS A 278 17.10 11.65 7.28
N LEU A 279 18.38 11.27 7.37
CA LEU A 279 19.34 11.92 8.27
C LEU A 279 19.61 13.40 7.95
N SER A 280 19.64 13.79 6.68
CA SER A 280 19.87 15.17 6.26
C SER A 280 18.67 16.08 6.51
N ARG A 281 17.44 15.54 6.41
CA ARG A 281 16.23 16.22 6.88
C ARG A 281 16.30 16.52 8.38
N TYR A 282 16.72 15.57 9.20
CA TYR A 282 16.84 15.80 10.66
C TYR A 282 17.95 16.77 11.05
N ALA A 283 19.07 16.78 10.35
CA ALA A 283 20.14 17.75 10.61
C ALA A 283 19.62 19.19 10.49
N ARG A 284 18.77 19.47 9.49
CA ARG A 284 18.15 20.78 9.29
C ARG A 284 17.13 21.12 10.38
N GLU A 285 16.32 20.15 10.81
CA GLU A 285 15.36 20.36 11.91
C GLU A 285 16.06 20.62 13.26
N PHE A 286 17.16 19.92 13.54
CA PHE A 286 17.96 20.12 14.75
C PHE A 286 18.61 21.51 14.79
N GLU A 287 19.12 22.00 13.65
CA GLU A 287 19.65 23.34 13.50
C GLU A 287 18.58 24.43 13.69
N MET A 288 17.36 24.22 13.19
CA MET A 288 16.24 25.15 13.40
C MET A 288 15.73 25.18 14.85
N ALA A 289 15.83 24.08 15.59
CA ALA A 289 15.29 23.94 16.95
C ALA A 289 16.21 24.45 18.08
N GLY A 290 17.35 25.07 17.77
CA GLY A 290 18.12 25.85 18.75
C GLY A 290 18.85 25.03 19.84
N GLY A 291 19.23 23.78 19.55
CA GLY A 291 20.39 23.12 20.19
C GLY A 291 20.29 22.64 21.65
N LYS A 292 19.19 22.84 22.38
CA LYS A 292 18.98 22.17 23.69
C LYS A 292 17.49 21.95 23.95
N SER A 293 16.97 20.81 23.52
CA SER A 293 15.57 20.46 23.78
C SER A 293 15.45 19.01 24.19
N SER A 294 14.58 18.76 25.15
CA SER A 294 14.25 17.48 25.77
C SER A 294 13.50 16.48 24.87
N SER A 295 13.76 16.57 23.57
CA SER A 295 13.25 15.73 22.50
C SER A 295 14.38 14.81 22.03
N VAL A 296 14.09 13.52 21.89
CA VAL A 296 15.06 12.52 21.39
C VAL A 296 14.46 11.82 20.18
N THR A 297 15.23 11.76 19.10
CA THR A 297 14.80 11.09 17.86
C THR A 297 15.35 9.67 17.80
N PHE A 298 14.48 8.73 17.46
CA PHE A 298 14.77 7.31 17.28
C PHE A 298 14.51 6.95 15.82
N ILE A 299 15.54 6.46 15.13
CA ILE A 299 15.49 6.06 13.73
C ILE A 299 15.59 4.54 13.68
N ILE A 300 14.52 3.90 13.24
CA ILE A 300 14.40 2.45 13.15
C ILE A 300 14.56 2.03 11.69
N VAL A 301 15.55 1.20 11.40
CA VAL A 301 15.87 0.79 10.02
C VAL A 301 15.97 -0.71 9.89
N ASP A 302 15.64 -1.28 8.73
CA ASP A 302 15.78 -2.72 8.48
C ASP A 302 17.24 -3.16 8.61
N ARG A 303 18.15 -2.62 7.79
CA ARG A 303 19.61 -2.85 7.87
C ARG A 303 20.39 -1.56 7.62
N LEU A 304 21.50 -1.36 8.35
CA LEU A 304 22.47 -0.32 7.99
C LEU A 304 23.53 -0.84 7.00
N PRO A 305 24.07 0.04 6.14
CA PRO A 305 25.29 -0.24 5.41
C PRO A 305 26.48 -0.49 6.36
N LYS A 306 27.39 -1.40 5.99
CA LYS A 306 28.60 -1.73 6.79
C LYS A 306 29.59 -0.57 6.95
N SER A 307 29.42 0.53 6.22
CA SER A 307 30.40 1.62 6.11
C SER A 307 30.47 2.52 7.35
N GLY A 308 29.61 2.34 8.36
CA GLY A 308 29.61 3.08 9.63
C GLY A 308 29.28 4.58 9.53
N LYS A 309 29.23 5.14 8.31
CA LYS A 309 28.98 6.57 8.05
C LYS A 309 27.62 7.02 8.60
N THR A 310 26.58 6.21 8.42
CA THR A 310 25.21 6.48 8.88
C THR A 310 25.12 6.57 10.40
N GLN A 311 25.87 5.71 11.11
CA GLN A 311 25.88 5.70 12.57
C GLN A 311 26.57 6.95 13.14
N ARG A 312 27.72 7.32 12.58
CA ARG A 312 28.43 8.56 12.97
C ARG A 312 27.59 9.81 12.70
N ALA A 313 26.85 9.84 11.59
CA ALA A 313 25.98 10.96 11.27
C ALA A 313 24.81 11.09 12.27
N ALA A 314 24.22 9.97 12.70
CA ALA A 314 23.19 9.98 13.74
C ALA A 314 23.72 10.41 15.12
N GLU A 315 24.91 9.94 15.50
CA GLU A 315 25.58 10.37 16.74
C GLU A 315 25.83 11.88 16.75
N GLN A 316 26.24 12.46 15.62
CA GLN A 316 26.48 13.90 15.47
C GLN A 316 25.22 14.75 15.69
N ILE A 317 24.05 14.25 15.31
CA ILE A 317 22.75 14.93 15.52
C ILE A 317 22.03 14.47 16.80
N GLY A 318 22.67 13.62 17.61
CA GLY A 318 22.10 13.12 18.87
C GLY A 318 20.92 12.14 18.72
N ALA A 319 20.73 11.57 17.53
CA ALA A 319 19.68 10.58 17.24
C ALA A 319 20.15 9.15 17.59
N GLU A 320 19.20 8.32 18.01
CA GLU A 320 19.42 6.90 18.29
C GLU A 320 19.01 6.07 17.08
N ILE A 321 19.89 5.19 16.58
CA ILE A 321 19.53 4.23 15.53
C ILE A 321 19.26 2.85 16.16
N VAL A 322 18.19 2.18 15.72
CA VAL A 322 17.87 0.79 16.04
C VAL A 322 17.70 -0.01 14.74
N GLN A 323 18.28 -1.20 14.67
CA GLN A 323 18.18 -2.08 13.50
C GLN A 323 17.14 -3.18 13.70
N MET A 324 16.10 -3.24 12.86
CA MET A 324 15.04 -4.25 12.94
C MET A 324 15.52 -5.66 12.60
N SER A 325 16.53 -5.80 11.74
CA SER A 325 17.04 -7.12 11.36
C SER A 325 17.79 -7.87 12.46
N MET A 326 18.01 -7.23 13.62
CA MET A 326 18.51 -7.90 14.81
C MET A 326 17.36 -8.55 15.56
N GLN A 327 17.55 -9.81 15.97
CA GLN A 327 16.60 -10.45 16.88
C GLN A 327 16.47 -9.57 18.13
N PHE A 328 15.23 -9.26 18.53
CA PHE A 328 14.90 -8.47 19.72
C PHE A 328 15.15 -6.95 19.66
N TRP A 329 15.15 -6.34 18.47
CA TRP A 329 15.26 -4.88 18.32
C TRP A 329 14.24 -4.07 19.15
N VAL A 330 13.07 -4.66 19.44
CA VAL A 330 12.06 -4.03 20.31
C VAL A 330 12.53 -3.88 21.76
N ARG A 331 13.35 -4.81 22.26
CA ARG A 331 13.99 -4.67 23.58
C ARG A 331 15.05 -3.57 23.54
N GLU A 332 15.89 -3.55 22.51
CA GLU A 332 16.91 -2.51 22.33
C GLU A 332 16.26 -1.11 22.29
N LEU A 333 15.17 -0.96 21.53
CA LEU A 333 14.43 0.30 21.48
C LEU A 333 13.86 0.68 22.86
N ALA A 334 13.29 -0.28 23.60
CA ALA A 334 12.81 -0.04 24.96
C ALA A 334 13.95 0.35 25.92
N GLN A 335 15.14 -0.25 25.80
CA GLN A 335 16.32 0.10 26.59
C GLN A 335 16.78 1.53 26.30
N LYS A 336 16.93 1.89 25.03
CA LYS A 336 17.32 3.26 24.63
C LYS A 336 16.30 4.31 25.07
N LEU A 337 14.99 4.01 25.03
CA LEU A 337 13.96 4.87 25.62
C LEU A 337 14.13 5.04 27.14
N GLY A 338 14.54 3.98 27.83
CA GLY A 338 14.87 4.01 29.25
C GLY A 338 16.06 4.90 29.56
N GLU A 339 17.16 4.72 28.84
CA GLU A 339 18.39 5.48 29.03
C GLU A 339 18.19 6.97 28.75
N ARG A 340 17.54 7.30 27.63
CA ARG A 340 17.42 8.69 27.16
C ARG A 340 16.29 9.46 27.84
N LEU A 341 15.17 8.79 28.10
CA LEU A 341 13.94 9.46 28.56
C LEU A 341 13.47 9.00 29.94
N GLY A 342 14.01 7.89 30.46
CA GLY A 342 13.64 7.34 31.77
C GLY A 342 12.40 6.45 31.74
N VAL A 343 12.04 5.90 30.57
CA VAL A 343 10.95 4.91 30.44
C VAL A 343 11.36 3.62 31.16
N ARG A 344 10.46 3.07 31.97
CA ARG A 344 10.69 1.78 32.66
C ARG A 344 9.67 0.78 32.17
N HIS A 345 10.13 -0.37 31.70
CA HIS A 345 9.25 -1.40 31.16
C HIS A 345 9.90 -2.79 31.22
N GLU A 346 9.09 -3.83 31.44
CA GLU A 346 9.56 -5.22 31.61
C GLU A 346 10.36 -5.76 30.41
N LEU A 347 10.04 -5.32 29.19
CA LEU A 347 10.80 -5.69 27.98
C LEU A 347 12.29 -5.39 28.08
N GLN A 348 12.70 -4.38 28.85
CA GLN A 348 14.10 -3.94 28.93
C GLN A 348 15.02 -5.02 29.51
N THR A 349 14.49 -5.89 30.36
CA THR A 349 15.23 -6.95 31.07
C THR A 349 14.66 -8.34 30.79
N MET A 350 13.78 -8.47 29.80
CA MET A 350 13.13 -9.73 29.46
C MET A 350 14.09 -10.66 28.71
N ASP A 351 14.07 -11.93 29.08
CA ASP A 351 14.83 -13.00 28.42
C ASP A 351 14.35 -13.22 26.99
N ASP A 352 15.28 -13.53 26.10
CA ASP A 352 15.06 -13.72 24.65
C ASP A 352 13.90 -14.68 24.37
N ASP A 353 13.90 -15.83 25.05
CA ASP A 353 12.90 -16.89 24.87
C ASP A 353 11.48 -16.47 25.30
N ALA A 354 11.36 -15.46 26.16
CA ALA A 354 10.08 -14.98 26.67
C ALA A 354 9.46 -13.84 25.81
N ILE A 355 10.28 -13.13 25.02
CA ILE A 355 9.84 -11.95 24.26
C ILE A 355 8.75 -12.31 23.26
N GLY A 356 8.90 -13.41 22.51
CA GLY A 356 7.92 -13.82 21.48
C GLY A 356 6.52 -14.00 22.05
N SER A 357 6.38 -14.88 23.06
CA SER A 357 5.10 -15.12 23.71
C SER A 357 4.56 -13.89 24.45
N TYR A 358 5.43 -13.03 24.96
CA TYR A 358 5.01 -11.77 25.56
C TYR A 358 4.36 -10.83 24.53
N LEU A 359 5.03 -10.61 23.40
CA LEU A 359 4.53 -9.74 22.33
C LEU A 359 3.23 -10.27 21.74
N GLU A 360 3.13 -11.58 21.52
CA GLU A 360 1.91 -12.24 21.03
C GLU A 360 0.71 -11.98 21.96
N ARG A 361 0.89 -12.17 23.28
CA ARG A 361 -0.16 -11.86 24.26
C ARG A 361 -0.56 -10.39 24.23
N LYS A 362 0.41 -9.47 24.20
CA LYS A 362 0.12 -8.02 24.15
C LYS A 362 -0.60 -7.64 22.85
N LEU A 363 -0.16 -8.18 21.72
CA LEU A 363 -0.76 -7.93 20.42
C LEU A 363 -2.21 -8.45 20.32
N SER A 364 -2.53 -9.57 20.98
CA SER A 364 -3.92 -10.07 21.03
C SER A 364 -4.89 -9.10 21.69
N LEU A 365 -4.40 -8.24 22.60
CA LEU A 365 -5.19 -7.24 23.31
C LEU A 365 -5.29 -5.91 22.55
N ILE A 366 -4.45 -5.70 21.54
CA ILE A 366 -4.38 -4.46 20.77
C ILE A 366 -5.30 -4.54 19.55
N GLN A 367 -6.20 -3.57 19.42
CA GLN A 367 -6.99 -3.36 18.20
C GLN A 367 -6.15 -2.62 17.15
N VAL A 368 -5.31 -3.35 16.42
CA VAL A 368 -4.36 -2.78 15.44
C VAL A 368 -5.03 -1.93 14.35
N GLN A 369 -6.29 -2.22 14.03
CA GLN A 369 -7.13 -1.47 13.09
C GLN A 369 -7.30 0.00 13.52
N ASP A 370 -7.27 0.26 14.83
CA ASP A 370 -7.46 1.61 15.33
C ASP A 370 -6.34 2.53 14.84
N PHE A 371 -5.11 2.04 14.70
CA PHE A 371 -3.95 2.77 14.17
C PHE A 371 -4.16 3.35 12.76
N LEU A 372 -5.19 2.89 12.06
CA LEU A 372 -5.53 3.29 10.69
C LEU A 372 -6.78 4.18 10.62
N ARG A 373 -7.37 4.58 11.76
CA ARG A 373 -8.48 5.55 11.78
C ARG A 373 -8.06 6.85 11.11
N GLY A 374 -8.90 7.31 10.17
CA GLY A 374 -8.68 8.55 9.41
C GLY A 374 -7.62 8.44 8.32
N VAL A 375 -7.23 7.22 7.93
CA VAL A 375 -6.28 6.99 6.83
C VAL A 375 -6.97 6.22 5.71
N SER A 376 -6.90 6.73 4.49
CA SER A 376 -7.38 6.03 3.29
C SER A 376 -6.27 5.22 2.61
N VAL A 377 -6.64 4.24 1.78
CA VAL A 377 -5.69 3.47 0.96
C VAL A 377 -4.94 4.39 -0.01
N GLU A 378 -5.61 5.40 -0.54
CA GLU A 378 -5.01 6.39 -1.45
C GLU A 378 -3.92 7.22 -0.75
N GLU A 379 -4.15 7.66 0.49
CA GLU A 379 -3.16 8.39 1.28
C GLU A 379 -1.92 7.54 1.59
N LEU A 380 -2.11 6.24 1.79
CA LEU A 380 -1.01 5.28 1.96
C LEU A 380 -0.18 5.11 0.67
N GLU A 381 -0.76 5.37 -0.49
CA GLU A 381 -0.09 5.26 -1.79
C GLU A 381 0.61 6.57 -2.21
N GLU A 382 -0.06 7.72 -2.08
CA GLU A 382 0.39 9.03 -2.59
C GLU A 382 1.58 9.61 -1.80
N SER A 383 1.68 9.33 -0.50
CA SER A 383 2.72 9.90 0.38
C SER A 383 4.15 9.38 0.13
N SER A 384 4.33 8.52 -0.87
CA SER A 384 5.60 7.90 -1.29
C SER A 384 6.11 8.38 -2.65
N GLU A 385 5.24 8.93 -3.51
CA GLU A 385 5.63 9.40 -4.85
C GLU A 385 6.32 10.77 -4.78
N GLY A 386 6.04 11.58 -3.76
CA GLY A 386 6.67 12.90 -3.54
C GLY A 386 8.17 12.86 -3.15
N SER A 387 8.76 11.68 -2.98
CA SER A 387 10.21 11.53 -2.73
C SER A 387 11.02 11.08 -3.95
N GLU A 388 10.38 10.78 -5.09
CA GLU A 388 11.08 10.36 -6.33
C GLU A 388 11.09 11.45 -7.42
N SER A 389 10.47 12.62 -7.21
CA SER A 389 10.35 13.69 -8.23
C SER A 389 11.44 14.76 -8.21
N GLY A 390 12.65 14.43 -7.75
CA GLY A 390 13.78 15.36 -7.76
C GLY A 390 15.05 14.62 -8.05
N ASN A 391 15.35 14.42 -9.33
CA ASN A 391 16.69 14.37 -9.94
C ASN A 391 16.57 13.85 -11.38
N ASP A 392 16.17 14.75 -12.27
CA ASP A 392 16.58 14.70 -13.68
C ASP A 392 17.06 16.12 -14.02
N GLU A 393 18.27 16.46 -13.54
CA GLU A 393 19.21 17.39 -14.19
C GLU A 393 20.65 16.92 -13.94
#